data_AF-A0A357TD71-F1
#
_entry.id   AF-A0A357TD71-F1
#
_cell.length_a   1.000
_cell.length_b   1.000
_cell.length_c   1.000
_cell.angle_alpha   90.00
_cell.angle_beta   90.00
_cell.angle_gamma   90.00
#
_symmetry.space_group_name_H-M   'P 1'
#
loop_
_entity.id
_entity.type
_entity.pdbx_description
1 polymer ?
#
loop_
_entity_poly.entity_id
_entity_poly.type
_entity_poly.pdbx_seq_one_letter_code
_entity_poly.pdbx_strand_id
1 'polypeptide(L)'
;MIIANQNTLNGEIRQWFLEQTLEKISAIEGVLEKGKSAGEFREDLKVRVAARIIFGSAMALSAAVIHENLSYEGDNLADDLMDLLLNGFCSKIRK
;
A
#
# COMPACT_ATOMS: atom_id res chain seq x y z
N MET A 1 21.06 -15.02 34.21
CA MET A 1 19.73 -14.92 33.57
C MET A 1 19.86 -13.95 32.41
N ILE A 2 20.08 -14.46 31.20
CA ILE A 2 20.17 -13.65 29.99
C ILE A 2 18.74 -13.51 29.48
N ILE A 3 18.12 -12.35 29.69
CA ILE A 3 16.89 -12.00 28.98
C ILE A 3 17.33 -11.72 27.55
N ALA A 4 17.28 -12.73 26.69
CA ALA A 4 17.51 -12.59 25.27
C ALA A 4 16.41 -11.68 24.71
N ASN A 5 16.83 -10.57 24.11
CA ASN A 5 15.99 -9.61 23.43
C ASN A 5 15.35 -10.28 22.19
N GLN A 6 14.16 -10.88 22.35
CA GLN A 6 13.43 -11.58 21.29
C GLN A 6 12.64 -10.63 20.36
N ASN A 7 12.83 -9.31 20.45
CA ASN A 7 12.00 -8.32 19.76
C ASN A 7 12.62 -7.67 18.51
N THR A 8 13.79 -8.13 18.05
CA THR A 8 14.37 -7.64 16.80
C THR A 8 14.46 -8.79 15.81
N LEU A 9 13.73 -8.67 14.69
CA LEU A 9 14.04 -9.40 13.46
C LEU A 9 15.58 -9.36 13.28
N ASN A 10 16.20 -10.52 13.05
CA ASN A 10 17.64 -10.52 12.78
C ASN A 10 17.91 -9.62 11.55
N GLY A 11 19.12 -9.06 11.46
CA GLY A 11 19.43 -8.06 10.43
C GLY A 11 19.14 -8.53 9.01
N GLU A 12 19.29 -9.84 8.75
CA GLU A 12 19.03 -10.48 7.46
C GLU A 12 17.54 -10.51 7.12
N ILE A 13 16.67 -10.92 8.04
CA ILE A 13 15.22 -10.96 7.79
C ILE A 13 14.69 -9.53 7.64
N ARG A 14 15.21 -8.57 8.42
CA ARG A 14 14.85 -7.16 8.25
C ARG A 14 15.24 -6.66 6.86
N GLN A 15 16.44 -7.00 6.40
CA GLN A 15 16.94 -6.59 5.09
C GLN A 15 16.11 -7.22 3.96
N TRP A 16 15.84 -8.51 4.04
CA TRP A 16 14.97 -9.22 3.11
C TRP A 16 13.57 -8.59 3.05
N PHE A 17 12.96 -8.28 4.21
CA PHE A 17 11.64 -7.65 4.25
C PHE A 17 11.63 -6.26 3.58
N LEU A 18 12.70 -5.49 3.76
CA LEU A 18 12.86 -4.19 3.10
C LEU A 18 12.96 -4.35 1.58
N GLU A 19 13.72 -5.33 1.09
CA GLU A 19 13.85 -5.60 -0.34
C GLU A 19 12.50 -5.97 -0.97
N GLN A 20 11.74 -6.86 -0.33
CA GLN A 20 10.40 -7.24 -0.80
C GLN A 20 9.42 -6.05 -0.79
N THR A 21 9.53 -5.18 0.22
CA THR A 21 8.73 -3.95 0.31
C THR A 21 9.07 -2.99 -0.84
N LEU A 22 10.37 -2.79 -1.12
CA LEU A 22 10.83 -1.90 -2.18
C LEU A 22 10.47 -2.42 -3.57
N GLU A 23 10.53 -3.73 -3.79
CA GLU A 23 10.11 -4.36 -5.04
C GLU A 23 8.62 -4.07 -5.34
N LYS A 24 7.75 -4.25 -4.34
CA LYS A 24 6.32 -3.95 -4.47
C LYS A 24 6.06 -2.47 -4.73
N ILE A 25 6.74 -1.58 -4.00
CA ILE A 25 6.62 -0.13 -4.22
C ILE A 25 7.09 0.24 -5.63
N SER A 26 8.19 -0.33 -6.10
CA SER A 26 8.72 -0.07 -7.45
C SER A 26 7.76 -0.54 -8.55
N ALA A 27 7.08 -1.66 -8.35
CA ALA A 27 6.04 -2.12 -9.28
C ALA A 27 4.88 -1.11 -9.36
N ILE A 28 4.43 -0.57 -8.23
CA ILE A 28 3.39 0.47 -8.18
C ILE A 28 3.88 1.76 -8.85
N GLU A 29 5.13 2.19 -8.57
CA GLU A 29 5.74 3.34 -9.24
C GLU A 29 5.70 3.16 -10.77
N GLY A 30 6.01 1.96 -11.28
CA GLY A 30 5.94 1.65 -12.71
C GLY A 30 4.54 1.76 -13.31
N VAL A 31 3.49 1.38 -12.59
CA VAL A 31 2.09 1.56 -13.03
C VAL A 31 1.73 3.04 -13.09
N LEU A 32 2.09 3.79 -12.05
CA LEU A 32 1.80 5.22 -11.97
C LEU A 32 2.56 6.04 -13.04
N GLU A 33 3.82 5.72 -13.32
CA GLU A 33 4.57 6.39 -14.41
C GLU A 33 3.94 6.12 -15.77
N LYS A 34 3.48 4.88 -16.03
CA LYS A 34 2.80 4.54 -17.27
C LYS A 34 1.49 5.31 -17.43
N GLY A 35 0.62 5.28 -16.42
CA GLY A 35 -0.65 6.01 -16.45
C GLY A 35 -0.43 7.53 -16.56
N LYS A 36 0.59 8.07 -15.89
CA LYS A 36 0.96 9.48 -16.01
C LYS A 36 1.43 9.83 -17.43
N SER A 37 2.26 8.99 -18.04
CA SER A 37 2.74 9.18 -19.41
C SER A 37 1.63 9.05 -20.46
N ALA A 38 0.59 8.27 -20.16
CA ALA A 38 -0.60 8.10 -20.98
C ALA A 38 -1.66 9.22 -20.77
N GLY A 39 -1.46 10.12 -19.81
CA GLY A 39 -2.43 11.17 -19.45
C GLY A 39 -3.62 10.69 -18.61
N GLU A 40 -3.56 9.47 -18.05
CA GLU A 40 -4.60 8.91 -17.17
C GLU A 40 -4.54 9.51 -15.76
N PHE A 41 -3.35 9.88 -15.28
CA PHE A 41 -3.14 10.53 -13.99
C PHE A 41 -2.74 12.00 -14.15
N ARG A 42 -3.03 12.81 -13.12
CA ARG A 42 -2.61 14.22 -13.05
C ARG A 42 -1.11 14.39 -13.34
N GLU A 43 -0.76 15.35 -14.20
CA GLU A 43 0.63 15.56 -14.65
C GLU A 43 1.59 15.91 -13.50
N ASP A 44 1.10 16.56 -12.46
CA ASP A 44 1.88 16.93 -11.28
C ASP A 44 1.93 15.82 -10.21
N LEU A 45 1.40 14.62 -10.50
CA LEU A 45 1.46 13.46 -9.60
C LEU A 45 2.91 13.17 -9.20
N LYS A 46 3.15 13.14 -7.89
CA LYS A 46 4.43 12.75 -7.28
C LYS A 46 4.45 11.23 -7.12
N VAL A 47 4.87 10.52 -8.18
CA VAL A 47 4.80 9.05 -8.28
C VAL A 47 5.38 8.33 -7.07
N ARG A 48 6.57 8.72 -6.60
CA ARG A 48 7.21 8.11 -5.42
C ARG A 48 6.38 8.21 -4.15
N VAL A 49 5.67 9.33 -3.96
CA VAL A 49 4.81 9.55 -2.79
C VAL A 49 3.53 8.75 -2.95
N ALA A 50 2.90 8.81 -4.12
CA ALA A 50 1.67 8.09 -4.43
C ALA A 50 1.85 6.58 -4.27
N ALA A 51 2.94 5.99 -4.78
CA ALA A 51 3.20 4.56 -4.64
C ALA A 51 3.31 4.10 -3.18
N ARG A 52 3.92 4.92 -2.32
CA ARG A 52 4.04 4.64 -0.88
C ARG A 52 2.70 4.78 -0.16
N ILE A 53 1.85 5.72 -0.57
CA ILE A 53 0.50 5.86 -0.05
C ILE A 53 -0.31 4.61 -0.41
N ILE A 54 -0.32 4.21 -1.68
CA ILE A 54 -1.05 3.01 -2.15
C ILE A 54 -0.60 1.77 -1.38
N PHE A 55 0.71 1.52 -1.32
CA PHE A 55 1.26 0.38 -0.59
C PHE A 55 0.93 0.41 0.91
N GLY A 56 1.10 1.57 1.54
CA GLY A 56 0.82 1.75 2.97
C GLY A 56 -0.65 1.54 3.31
N SER A 57 -1.56 2.05 2.49
CA SER A 57 -3.00 1.85 2.67
C SER A 57 -3.40 0.39 2.52
N ALA A 58 -2.88 -0.32 1.51
CA ALA A 58 -3.14 -1.75 1.33
C ALA A 58 -2.63 -2.59 2.51
N MET A 59 -1.43 -2.27 3.02
CA MET A 59 -0.87 -2.91 4.22
C MET A 59 -1.73 -2.66 5.47
N ALA A 60 -2.21 -1.43 5.66
CA ALA A 60 -3.05 -1.08 6.80
C ALA A 60 -4.39 -1.83 6.78
N LEU A 61 -5.05 -1.91 5.61
CA LEU A 61 -6.30 -2.68 5.47
C LEU A 61 -6.07 -4.18 5.65
N SER A 62 -5.00 -4.72 5.08
CA SER A 62 -4.66 -6.14 5.25
C SER A 62 -4.44 -6.48 6.73
N ALA A 63 -3.76 -5.60 7.47
CA ALA A 63 -3.56 -5.76 8.90
C ALA A 63 -4.90 -5.72 9.65
N ALA A 64 -5.79 -4.77 9.32
CA ALA A 64 -7.13 -4.71 9.92
C ALA A 64 -7.94 -6.00 9.66
N VAL A 65 -7.94 -6.51 8.42
CA VAL A 65 -8.61 -7.78 8.08
C VAL A 65 -8.09 -8.94 8.91
N ILE A 66 -6.77 -9.05 9.08
CA ILE A 66 -6.15 -10.10 9.89
C ILE A 66 -6.48 -9.93 11.37
N HIS A 67 -6.35 -8.72 11.91
CA HIS A 67 -6.54 -8.45 13.34
C HIS A 67 -7.99 -8.52 13.78
N GLU A 68 -8.92 -8.10 12.92
CA GLU A 68 -10.36 -8.04 13.21
C GLU A 68 -11.12 -9.26 12.66
N ASN A 69 -10.41 -10.20 12.02
CA ASN A 69 -10.96 -11.42 11.42
C ASN A 69 -12.06 -11.16 10.37
N LEU A 70 -11.90 -10.08 9.58
CA LEU A 70 -12.86 -9.61 8.56
C LEU A 70 -12.72 -10.35 7.22
N SER A 71 -12.49 -11.67 7.27
CA SER A 71 -12.11 -12.50 6.10
C SER A 71 -13.08 -12.43 4.90
N TYR A 72 -14.33 -12.00 5.10
CA TYR A 72 -15.36 -11.90 4.05
C TYR A 72 -15.47 -10.51 3.41
N GLU A 73 -14.76 -9.49 3.92
CA GLU A 73 -14.86 -8.10 3.44
C GLU A 73 -13.67 -7.68 2.56
N GLY A 74 -12.67 -8.56 2.37
CA GLY A 74 -11.41 -8.23 1.70
C GLY A 74 -11.58 -7.67 0.28
N ASP A 75 -12.45 -8.26 -0.53
CA ASP A 75 -12.68 -7.82 -1.91
C ASP A 75 -13.38 -6.46 -1.97
N ASN A 76 -14.42 -6.26 -1.14
CA ASN A 76 -15.12 -4.97 -1.05
C ASN A 76 -14.19 -3.85 -0.56
N LEU A 77 -13.34 -4.14 0.43
CA LEU A 77 -12.36 -3.18 0.94
C LEU A 77 -11.31 -2.80 -0.10
N ALA A 78 -10.95 -3.71 -1.00
CA ALA A 78 -10.03 -3.40 -2.09
C ALA A 78 -10.65 -2.41 -3.09
N ASP A 79 -11.92 -2.64 -3.47
CA ASP A 79 -12.66 -1.74 -4.36
C ASP A 79 -12.86 -0.35 -3.72
N ASP A 80 -13.29 -0.30 -2.46
CA ASP A 80 -13.47 0.95 -1.71
C ASP A 80 -12.15 1.71 -1.56
N LEU A 81 -11.05 1.01 -1.30
CA LEU A 81 -9.73 1.62 -1.24
C LEU A 81 -9.33 2.21 -2.59
N MET A 82 -9.55 1.47 -3.69
CA MET A 82 -9.23 1.95 -5.03
C MET A 82 -10.03 3.19 -5.39
N ASP A 83 -11.34 3.21 -5.10
CA ASP A 83 -12.18 4.38 -5.31
C ASP A 83 -11.66 5.59 -4.51
N LEU A 84 -11.32 5.38 -3.23
CA LEU A 84 -10.75 6.41 -2.37
C LEU A 84 -9.41 6.94 -2.88
N LEU A 85 -8.52 6.06 -3.35
CA LEU A 85 -7.20 6.45 -3.86
C LEU A 85 -7.30 7.26 -5.15
N LEU A 86 -8.26 6.93 -6.02
CA LEU A 86 -8.46 7.63 -7.29
C LEU A 86 -9.19 8.96 -7.12
N ASN A 87 -10.18 9.00 -6.24
CA ASN A 87 -11.10 10.13 -6.13
C ASN A 87 -10.82 11.03 -4.92
N GLY A 88 -10.09 10.54 -3.92
CA GLY A 88 -9.79 11.24 -2.67
C GLY A 88 -11.02 11.43 -1.77
N PHE A 89 -10.79 11.93 -0.56
CA PHE A 89 -11.82 12.06 0.49
C PHE A 89 -12.94 13.07 0.19
N CYS A 90 -12.68 14.05 -0.69
CA CYS A 90 -13.61 15.13 -0.98
C CYS A 90 -14.48 14.86 -2.22
N SER A 91 -14.27 13.74 -2.90
CA SER A 91 -15.12 13.33 -4.00
C SER A 91 -16.51 12.96 -3.49
N LYS A 92 -17.56 13.44 -4.17
CA LYS A 92 -18.90 12.89 -3.98
C LYS A 92 -18.96 11.59 -4.78
N ILE A 93 -19.14 10.46 -4.10
CA ILE A 93 -19.41 9.15 -4.73
C ILE A 93 -20.47 9.35 -5.83
N ARG A 94 -20.09 9.10 -7.09
CA ARG A 94 -21.05 9.16 -8.20
C ARG A 94 -22.01 7.98 -8.06
N LYS A 95 -23.26 8.27 -7.71
CA LYS A 95 -24.39 7.33 -7.84
C LYS A 95 -24.69 7.04 -9.29
#